data_AF-A0A933AKN5-F1
#
_entry.id   AF-A0A933AKN5-F1
#
_cell.length_a   1.000
_cell.length_b   1.000
_cell.length_c   1.000
_cell.angle_alpha   90.00
_cell.angle_beta   90.00
_cell.angle_gamma   90.00
#
_symmetry.space_group_name_H-M   'P 1'
#
loop_
_entity.id
_entity.type
_entity.pdbx_description
1 polymer ?
#
loop_
_entity_poly.entity_id
_entity_poly.type
_entity_poly.pdbx_seq_one_letter_code
_entity_poly.pdbx_strand_id
1 'polypeptide(L)' 'MPSLEQQRQEIRRLVDDRSPAQAFTAYYALHHDPRRTALFIHRTATGRPDGFLVRAQTGMDLFRPVAVL' A
#
# COMPACT_ATOMS: atom_id res chain seq x y z
N MET A 1 -4.19 -5.67 18.12
CA MET A 1 -3.78 -4.93 16.90
C MET A 1 -4.35 -5.66 15.70
N PRO A 2 -4.94 -4.97 14.72
CA PRO A 2 -5.50 -5.63 13.53
C PRO A 2 -4.40 -6.35 12.74
N SER A 3 -4.74 -7.49 12.15
CA SER A 3 -3.86 -8.20 11.22
C SER A 3 -3.67 -7.39 9.94
N LEU A 4 -2.57 -7.64 9.21
CA LEU A 4 -2.31 -6.96 7.95
C LEU A 4 -3.46 -7.14 6.94
N GLU A 5 -4.09 -8.32 6.91
CA GLU A 5 -5.22 -8.58 6.02
C GLU A 5 -6.43 -7.70 6.38
N GLN A 6 -6.74 -7.55 7.67
CA GLN A 6 -7.79 -6.62 8.10
C GLN A 6 -7.47 -5.18 7.69
N GLN A 7 -6.22 -4.75 7.89
CA GLN A 7 -5.79 -3.42 7.48
C GLN A 7 -5.91 -3.20 5.96
N ARG A 8 -5.60 -4.21 5.14
CA ARG A 8 -5.78 -4.18 3.67
C ARG A 8 -7.22 -4.02 3.25
N GLN A 9 -8.13 -4.74 3.90
CA GLN A 9 -9.56 -4.60 3.62
C GLN A 9 -10.05 -3.17 3.94
N GLU A 10 -9.54 -2.56 5.00
CA GLU A 10 -9.91 -1.20 5.39
C GLU A 10 -9.46 -0.14 4.37
N ILE A 11 -8.24 -0.27 3.83
CA ILE A 11 -7.70 0.71 2.86
C ILE A 11 -8.09 0.42 1.41
N ARG A 12 -8.73 -0.71 1.10
CA ARG A 12 -9.08 -1.15 -0.27
C ARG A 12 -9.81 -0.06 -1.06
N ARG A 13 -10.68 0.73 -0.40
CA ARG A 13 -11.44 1.82 -1.03
C ARG A 13 -10.63 3.08 -1.33
N LEU A 14 -9.42 3.19 -0.77
CA LEU A 14 -8.51 4.32 -0.98
C LEU A 14 -7.55 4.09 -2.16
N VAL A 15 -7.63 2.92 -2.80
CA VAL A 15 -6.75 2.51 -3.89
C VAL A 15 -7.58 2.16 -5.12
N ASP A 16 -7.25 2.75 -6.26
CA ASP A 16 -7.81 2.34 -7.55
C ASP A 16 -6.87 1.32 -8.21
N ASP A 17 -7.19 0.04 -8.10
CA ASP A 17 -6.39 -1.06 -8.64
C ASP A 17 -6.45 -1.18 -10.17
N ARG A 18 -7.30 -0.38 -10.83
CA ARG A 18 -7.40 -0.28 -12.29
C ARG A 18 -6.59 0.87 -12.87
N SER A 19 -6.06 1.77 -12.03
CA SER A 19 -5.28 2.92 -12.47
C SER A 19 -3.81 2.54 -12.63
N PRO A 20 -3.22 2.64 -13.85
CA PRO A 20 -1.79 2.39 -14.04
C PRO A 20 -0.90 3.29 -13.15
N ALA A 21 -1.34 4.52 -12.91
CA ALA A 21 -0.64 5.47 -12.04
C ALA A 21 -0.59 5.02 -10.57
N GLN A 22 -1.50 4.15 -10.13
CA GLN A 22 -1.54 3.61 -8.78
C GLN A 22 -1.05 2.15 -8.70
N ALA A 23 -0.52 1.58 -9.78
CA ALA A 23 -0.12 0.16 -9.81
C ALA A 23 0.87 -0.22 -8.69
N PHE A 24 1.90 0.61 -8.45
CA PHE A 24 2.85 0.38 -7.36
C PHE A 24 2.20 0.49 -5.97
N THR A 25 1.37 1.51 -5.77
CA THR A 25 0.62 1.70 -4.53
C THR A 25 -0.28 0.49 -4.26
N ALA A 26 -1.04 0.04 -5.26
CA ALA A 26 -1.91 -1.12 -5.16
C ALA A 26 -1.13 -2.40 -4.84
N TYR A 27 -0.03 -2.65 -5.55
CA TYR A 27 0.81 -3.82 -5.30
C TYR A 27 1.36 -3.83 -3.87
N TYR A 28 2.03 -2.75 -3.44
CA TYR A 28 2.67 -2.73 -2.12
C TYR A 28 1.68 -2.71 -0.97
N ALA A 29 0.56 -2.00 -1.13
CA ALA A 29 -0.45 -1.91 -0.09
C ALA A 29 -1.25 -3.22 0.04
N LEU A 30 -1.66 -3.83 -1.07
CA LEU A 30 -2.69 -4.87 -1.08
C LEU A 30 -2.14 -6.28 -1.33
N HIS A 31 -0.98 -6.43 -1.96
CA HIS A 31 -0.52 -7.73 -2.50
C HIS A 31 0.89 -8.17 -2.07
N HIS A 32 1.77 -7.24 -1.66
CA HIS A 32 3.17 -7.57 -1.30
C HIS A 32 3.29 -8.58 -0.13
N ASP A 33 4.42 -9.30 -0.05
CA ASP A 33 4.67 -10.31 0.98
C ASP A 33 4.38 -9.78 2.41
N PRO A 34 3.45 -10.39 3.16
CA PRO A 34 3.07 -9.93 4.50
C PRO A 34 4.23 -9.96 5.49
N ARG A 35 5.26 -10.79 5.29
CA ARG A 35 6.44 -10.86 6.16
C ARG A 35 7.38 -9.66 5.99
N ARG A 36 7.19 -8.88 4.92
CA ARG A 36 8.03 -7.75 4.51
C ARG A 36 7.24 -6.44 4.41
N THR A 37 6.00 -6.42 4.91
CA THR A 37 5.09 -5.28 4.81
C THR A 37 4.59 -4.88 6.19
N ALA A 38 4.63 -3.58 6.46
CA ALA A 38 3.87 -2.96 7.54
C ALA A 38 2.95 -1.87 6.96
N LEU A 39 1.70 -1.85 7.44
CA LEU A 39 0.70 -0.87 7.02
C LEU A 39 0.33 0.03 8.21
N PHE A 40 0.30 1.33 7.97
CA PHE A 40 -0.11 2.34 8.94
C PHE A 40 -1.29 3.11 8.34
N ILE A 41 -2.40 3.18 9.07
CA ILE A 41 -3.64 3.80 8.58
C ILE A 41 -3.86 5.09 9.35
N HIS A 42 -3.95 6.20 8.63
CA HIS A 42 -4.47 7.45 9.16
C HIS A 42 -6.00 7.40 9.14
N ARG A 43 -6.61 7.93 10.18
CA ARG A 43 -8.06 7.96 10.34
C ARG A 43 -8.50 9.38 10.68
N THR A 44 -9.66 9.74 10.17
CA THR A 44 -10.37 10.95 10.59
C THR A 44 -10.75 10.87 12.08
N ALA A 45 -11.18 12.00 12.65
CA ALA A 45 -11.76 12.04 14.00
C ALA A 45 -12.97 11.10 14.18
N THR A 46 -13.66 10.73 13.09
CA THR A 46 -14.78 9.77 13.10
C THR A 46 -14.34 8.31 12.92
N GLY A 47 -13.03 8.04 12.89
CA GLY A 47 -12.47 6.70 12.76
C GLY A 47 -12.42 6.15 11.32
N ARG A 48 -12.85 6.94 10.33
CA ARG A 48 -12.84 6.53 8.91
C ARG A 48 -11.42 6.60 8.35
N PRO A 49 -10.92 5.56 7.66
CA PRO A 49 -9.68 5.63 6.91
C PRO A 49 -9.75 6.71 5.81
N ASP A 50 -8.76 7.59 5.76
CA ASP A 50 -8.62 8.63 4.74
C ASP A 50 -7.19 8.75 4.20
N GLY A 51 -6.24 8.00 4.76
CA GLY A 51 -4.87 7.91 4.26
C GLY A 51 -4.15 6.69 4.83
N PHE A 52 -3.05 6.30 4.20
CA PHE A 52 -2.21 5.21 4.68
C PHE A 52 -0.75 5.38 4.25
N LEU A 53 0.14 4.71 4.96
CA LEU A 53 1.54 4.54 4.64
C LEU A 53 1.86 3.05 4.58
N VAL A 54 2.56 2.63 3.53
CA VAL A 54 3.11 1.28 3.41
C VAL A 54 4.62 1.35 3.59
N ARG A 55 5.16 0.54 4.49
CA ARG A 55 6.59 0.23 4.53
C ARG A 55 6.80 -1.17 3.98
N ALA A 56 7.39 -1.26 2.79
CA ALA A 56 7.72 -2.52 2.14
C ALA A 56 9.25 -2.69 2.09
N GLN A 57 9.75 -3.83 2.55
CA GLN A 57 11.15 -4.23 2.35
C GLN A 57 11.28 -4.95 1.01
N THR A 58 11.85 -4.26 0.04
CA THR A 58 12.08 -4.79 -1.30
C THR A 58 13.57 -5.14 -1.46
N GLY A 59 13.86 -6.15 -2.28
CA GLY A 59 15.22 -6.40 -2.78
C GLY A 59 15.52 -5.63 -4.06
N MET A 60 14.61 -4.74 -4.48
CA MET A 60 14.70 -3.97 -5.71
C MET A 60 15.16 -2.55 -5.41
N ASP A 61 16.08 -2.05 -6.21
CA ASP A 61 16.42 -0.63 -6.23
C ASP A 61 15.28 0.15 -6.91
N LEU A 62 14.29 0.54 -6.12
CA LEU A 62 13.07 1.23 -6.61
C LEU A 62 13.33 2.64 -7.14
N PHE A 63 14.55 3.17 -6.97
CA PHE A 63 14.94 4.50 -7.44
C PHE A 63 15.86 4.46 -8.66
N ARG A 64 16.10 3.27 -9.25
CA ARG A 64 16.65 3.21 -10.60
C ARG A 64 15.58 3.64 -11.61
N PRO A 65 15.82 4.72 -12.38
CA PRO A 65 14.92 5.05 -13.48
C PRO A 65 14.82 3.85 -14.41
N VAL A 66 13.61 3.33 -14.61
CA VAL A 66 13.34 2.45 -15.75
C VAL A 66 13.28 3.39 -16.95
N ALA A 67 14.44 3.65 -17.56
CA ALA A 67 14.47 4.30 -18.86
C ALA A 67 13.82 3.33 -19.85
N VAL A 68 12.61 3.68 -20.30
CA VAL A 68 11.98 3.04 -21.46
C VAL A 68 12.37 3.93 -22.65
N LEU A 69 13.20 3.38 -23.55
CA LEU A 69 13.50 4.00 -24.86
C LEU A 69 12.31 3.82 -25.81
#